data_AF-A0A1V9YWU9-F1
#
_entry.id   AF-A0A1V9YWU9-F1
#
_cell.length_a   1.000
_cell.length_b   1.000
_cell.length_c   1.000
_cell.angle_alpha   90.00
_cell.angle_beta   90.00
_cell.angle_gamma   90.00
#
_symmetry.space_group_name_H-M   'P 1'
#
loop_
_entity.id
_entity.type
_entity.pdbx_description
1 polymer ?
#
loop_
_entity_poly.entity_id
_entity_poly.type
_entity_poly.pdbx_seq_one_letter_code
_entity_poly.pdbx_strand_id
1 'polypeptide(L)'
;MATLLEVGFWRQTEGDRLDQRPHPRALQDPSWFAEHPALATRVISYLRTRGCVESYEMGYSFCRLGLDCAPKEMGACTMTDGVYCWPEGYAHYLQAHHVRPPQELVDHICNEPPDAPPRTQLWMWDHETNNAVPMPLDMQAMILAHTTITI
;
A
#
# COMPACT_ATOMS: atom_id res chain seq x y z
N MET A 1 -5.89 7.26 -21.20
CA MET A 1 -5.67 6.26 -20.14
C MET A 1 -5.34 7.05 -18.89
N ALA A 2 -6.11 6.89 -17.81
CA ALA A 2 -5.81 7.57 -16.56
C ALA A 2 -4.66 6.82 -15.88
N THR A 3 -3.61 7.54 -15.50
CA THR A 3 -2.48 6.96 -14.77
C THR A 3 -2.82 6.91 -13.28
N LEU A 4 -2.54 5.79 -12.63
CA LEU A 4 -2.70 5.63 -11.18
C LEU A 4 -1.70 6.54 -10.45
N LEU A 5 -2.13 7.15 -9.34
CA LEU A 5 -1.30 8.03 -8.52
C LEU A 5 -0.44 7.20 -7.55
N GLU A 6 0.89 7.25 -7.73
CA GLU A 6 1.83 6.50 -6.90
C GLU A 6 1.95 7.10 -5.48
N VAL A 7 1.77 6.26 -4.45
CA VAL A 7 2.07 6.59 -3.05
C VAL A 7 2.80 5.44 -2.36
N GLY A 8 3.66 5.74 -1.40
CA GLY A 8 4.39 4.71 -0.65
C GLY A 8 5.57 4.07 -1.38
N PHE A 9 5.88 4.52 -2.60
CA PHE A 9 7.10 4.12 -3.32
C PHE A 9 8.26 5.01 -2.89
N TRP A 10 9.36 4.37 -2.51
CA TRP A 10 10.50 5.04 -1.89
C TRP A 10 11.76 4.91 -2.72
N ARG A 11 12.54 5.99 -2.79
CA ARG A 11 13.92 5.91 -3.28
C ARG A 11 14.77 5.01 -2.38
N GLN A 12 15.77 4.36 -2.97
CA GLN A 12 16.63 3.41 -2.25
C GLN A 12 17.48 4.10 -1.18
N THR A 13 18.08 5.25 -1.52
CA THR A 13 18.94 6.02 -0.62
C THR A 13 18.69 7.51 -0.80
N GLU A 14 19.05 8.34 0.19
CA GLU A 14 18.90 9.80 0.09
C GLU A 14 19.82 10.44 -0.95
N GLY A 15 20.91 9.75 -1.33
CA GLY A 15 21.88 10.23 -2.31
C GLY A 15 21.54 9.91 -3.76
N ASP A 16 20.51 9.10 -4.01
CA ASP A 16 20.04 8.81 -5.36
C ASP A 16 19.30 10.03 -5.91
N ARG A 17 19.96 10.77 -6.80
CA ARG A 17 19.41 11.97 -7.45
C ARG A 17 18.58 11.67 -8.68
N LEU A 18 18.61 10.43 -9.19
CA LEU A 18 17.83 10.03 -10.35
C LEU A 18 16.41 9.63 -9.93
N ASP A 19 16.25 9.07 -8.73
CA ASP A 19 14.95 8.80 -8.13
C ASP A 19 14.44 10.02 -7.32
N GLN A 20 13.40 10.67 -7.84
CA GLN A 20 12.77 11.85 -7.23
C GLN A 20 11.76 11.50 -6.12
N ARG A 21 11.51 10.21 -5.86
CA ARG A 21 10.61 9.78 -4.78
C ARG A 21 11.17 10.16 -3.41
N PRO A 22 10.32 10.43 -2.41
CA PRO A 22 10.80 10.70 -1.06
C PRO A 22 11.47 9.47 -0.44
N HIS A 23 12.38 9.72 0.50
CA HIS A 23 12.82 8.67 1.43
C HIS A 23 11.88 8.68 2.64
N PRO A 24 11.40 7.53 3.14
CA PRO A 24 10.37 7.48 4.19
C PRO A 24 10.81 8.13 5.50
N ARG A 25 12.12 8.21 5.76
CA ARG A 25 12.68 8.90 6.94
C ARG A 25 12.28 10.37 7.01
N ALA A 26 12.20 11.04 5.85
CA ALA A 26 11.86 12.46 5.77
C ALA A 26 10.38 12.74 6.05
N LEU A 27 9.54 11.68 6.11
CA LEU A 27 8.10 11.76 6.26
C LEU A 27 7.62 11.23 7.62
N GLN A 28 8.53 10.90 8.55
CA GLN A 28 8.14 10.45 9.88
C GLN A 28 7.57 11.62 10.69
N ASP A 29 6.35 11.45 11.21
CA ASP A 29 5.64 12.47 11.99
C ASP A 29 4.83 11.80 13.12
N PRO A 30 5.47 11.37 14.22
CA PRO A 30 4.78 10.72 15.33
C PRO A 30 3.68 11.60 15.97
N SER A 31 3.84 12.93 15.93
CA SER A 31 2.84 13.89 16.40
C SER A 31 1.52 13.74 15.67
N TRP A 32 1.54 13.65 14.34
CA TRP A 32 0.32 13.49 13.55
C TRP A 32 -0.48 12.24 13.95
N PHE A 33 0.21 11.12 14.20
CA PHE A 33 -0.43 9.87 14.64
C PHE A 33 -1.00 9.98 16.05
N ALA A 34 -0.31 10.67 16.97
CA ALA A 34 -0.79 10.91 18.33
C ALA A 34 -2.02 11.84 18.35
N GLU A 35 -2.06 12.84 17.47
CA GLU A 35 -3.16 13.79 17.34
C GLU A 35 -4.37 13.20 16.60
N HIS A 36 -4.16 12.26 15.67
CA HIS A 36 -5.19 11.72 14.79
C HIS A 36 -5.28 10.18 14.81
N PRO A 37 -5.38 9.52 15.98
CA PRO A 37 -5.27 8.06 16.08
C PRO A 37 -6.35 7.32 15.27
N ALA A 38 -7.60 7.79 15.31
CA ALA A 38 -8.70 7.18 14.55
C ALA A 38 -8.50 7.29 13.03
N LEU A 39 -7.97 8.43 12.55
CA LEU A 39 -7.69 8.65 11.14
C LEU A 39 -6.52 7.77 10.68
N ALA A 40 -5.45 7.68 11.49
CA ALA A 40 -4.34 6.77 11.21
C ALA A 40 -4.81 5.32 11.10
N THR A 41 -5.65 4.85 12.03
CA THR A 41 -6.25 3.51 11.97
C THR A 41 -7.07 3.31 10.69
N ARG A 42 -7.88 4.31 10.30
CA ARG A 42 -8.67 4.25 9.06
C ARG A 42 -7.78 4.12 7.82
N VAL A 43 -6.73 4.94 7.71
CA VAL A 43 -5.80 4.89 6.56
C VAL A 43 -5.08 3.55 6.50
N ILE A 44 -4.56 3.05 7.63
CA ILE A 44 -3.88 1.75 7.68
C ILE A 44 -4.83 0.61 7.27
N SER A 45 -6.08 0.64 7.76
CA SER A 45 -7.11 -0.33 7.38
C SER A 45 -7.43 -0.25 5.90
N TYR A 46 -7.59 0.96 5.36
CA TYR A 46 -7.84 1.22 3.94
C TYR A 46 -6.76 0.58 3.07
N LEU A 47 -5.48 0.91 3.33
CA LEU A 47 -4.35 0.41 2.55
C LEU A 47 -4.26 -1.13 2.54
N ARG A 48 -4.75 -1.79 3.60
CA ARG A 48 -4.74 -3.26 3.74
C ARG A 48 -5.91 -3.96 3.07
N THR A 49 -7.06 -3.31 2.94
CA THR A 49 -8.33 -4.01 2.67
C THR A 49 -9.11 -3.48 1.46
N ARG A 50 -8.90 -2.22 1.07
CA ARG A 50 -9.73 -1.56 0.04
C ARG A 50 -9.25 -1.76 -1.40
N GLY A 51 -7.98 -2.03 -1.64
CA GLY A 51 -7.44 -2.20 -3.00
C GLY A 51 -7.59 -3.61 -3.60
N CYS A 52 -7.45 -3.72 -4.91
CA CYS A 52 -7.15 -4.96 -5.64
C CYS A 52 -5.65 -5.07 -5.93
N VAL A 53 -5.18 -6.26 -6.30
CA VAL A 53 -3.78 -6.48 -6.69
C VAL A 53 -3.55 -5.88 -8.08
N GLU A 54 -2.68 -4.88 -8.18
CA GLU A 54 -2.31 -4.28 -9.45
C GLU A 54 -1.22 -5.10 -10.14
N SER A 55 -0.16 -5.44 -9.40
CA SER A 55 0.93 -6.28 -9.86
C SER A 55 1.40 -7.23 -8.77
N TYR A 56 2.01 -8.33 -9.18
CA TYR A 56 2.79 -9.22 -8.31
C TYR A 56 4.24 -9.22 -8.77
N GLU A 57 5.14 -8.86 -7.87
CA GLU A 57 6.57 -8.77 -8.10
C GLU A 57 7.27 -10.07 -7.72
N MET A 58 8.29 -10.47 -8.46
CA MET A 58 9.02 -11.74 -8.24
C MET A 58 9.99 -11.70 -7.04
N GLY A 59 9.63 -11.02 -5.96
CA GLY A 59 10.42 -10.92 -4.74
C GLY A 59 9.90 -9.88 -3.75
N TYR A 60 10.29 -10.05 -2.49
CA TYR A 60 10.01 -9.07 -1.45
C TYR A 60 10.90 -7.83 -1.59
N SER A 61 10.31 -6.67 -1.35
CA SER A 61 11.10 -5.47 -1.05
C SER A 61 11.67 -5.54 0.38
N PHE A 62 12.42 -4.53 0.79
CA PHE A 62 12.98 -4.42 2.15
C PHE A 62 12.54 -3.12 2.83
N CYS A 63 12.53 -3.08 4.16
CA CYS A 63 12.25 -1.84 4.87
C CYS A 63 13.43 -0.87 4.75
N ARG A 64 13.18 0.37 4.31
CA ARG A 64 14.23 1.41 4.22
C ARG A 64 14.58 2.06 5.56
N LEU A 65 13.83 1.73 6.63
CA LEU A 65 13.98 2.33 7.95
C LEU A 65 14.50 1.38 9.04
N GLY A 66 14.46 0.07 8.81
CA GLY A 66 14.88 -0.92 9.80
C GLY A 66 15.52 -2.14 9.16
N LEU A 67 16.58 -2.64 9.78
CA LEU A 67 17.25 -3.89 9.39
C LEU A 67 16.54 -5.13 9.95
N ASP A 68 15.72 -4.95 10.99
CA ASP A 68 15.06 -6.05 11.71
C ASP A 68 13.63 -6.34 11.21
N CYS A 69 13.15 -5.61 10.21
CA CYS A 69 11.84 -5.86 9.60
C CYS A 69 11.90 -7.11 8.71
N ALA A 70 10.98 -8.05 8.91
CA ALA A 70 10.97 -9.26 8.10
C ALA A 70 10.60 -8.91 6.65
N PRO A 71 11.32 -9.40 5.62
CA PRO A 71 11.03 -9.08 4.22
C PRO A 71 9.57 -9.33 3.83
N LYS A 72 8.95 -10.37 4.40
CA LYS A 72 7.54 -10.69 4.16
C LYS A 72 6.60 -9.53 4.53
N GLU A 73 6.93 -8.70 5.52
CA GLU A 73 6.11 -7.54 5.91
C GLU A 73 6.07 -6.44 4.85
N MET A 74 7.03 -6.41 3.93
CA MET A 74 7.02 -5.46 2.80
C MET A 74 6.11 -5.91 1.68
N GLY A 75 5.70 -7.18 1.70
CA GLY A 75 4.88 -7.74 0.65
C GLY A 75 5.60 -7.91 -0.68
N ALA A 76 4.86 -8.45 -1.64
CA ALA A 76 5.32 -8.67 -3.01
C ALA A 76 4.31 -8.14 -4.04
N CYS A 77 3.30 -7.38 -3.62
CA CYS A 77 2.31 -6.79 -4.52
C CYS A 77 2.37 -5.27 -4.56
N THR A 78 1.96 -4.73 -5.72
CA THR A 78 1.37 -3.40 -5.80
C THR A 78 -0.14 -3.53 -5.68
N MET A 79 -0.76 -2.63 -4.94
CA MET A 79 -2.20 -2.55 -4.71
C MET A 79 -2.75 -1.29 -5.37
N THR A 80 -4.03 -1.30 -5.74
CA THR A 80 -4.72 -0.12 -6.29
C THR A 80 -6.20 -0.09 -5.91
N ASP A 81 -6.76 1.10 -5.71
CA ASP A 81 -8.21 1.34 -5.64
C ASP A 81 -8.80 1.84 -6.97
N GLY A 82 -7.97 1.97 -8.00
CA GLY A 82 -8.31 2.53 -9.32
C GLY A 82 -8.03 4.03 -9.46
N VAL A 83 -7.62 4.71 -8.39
CA VAL A 83 -7.15 6.11 -8.38
C VAL A 83 -5.70 6.19 -7.93
N TYR A 84 -5.38 5.58 -6.79
CA TYR A 84 -4.05 5.48 -6.22
C TYR A 84 -3.51 4.06 -6.37
N CYS A 85 -2.19 3.94 -6.51
CA CYS A 85 -1.48 2.67 -6.35
C CYS A 85 -0.40 2.77 -5.26
N TRP A 86 -0.20 1.67 -4.55
CA TRP A 86 0.75 1.62 -3.43
C TRP A 86 1.35 0.23 -3.25
N PRO A 87 2.60 0.11 -2.76
CA PRO A 87 3.14 -1.17 -2.33
C PRO A 87 2.32 -1.74 -1.19
N GLU A 88 2.13 -3.05 -1.18
CA GLU A 88 1.52 -3.78 -0.07
C GLU A 88 2.13 -3.41 1.29
N GLY A 89 3.46 -3.29 1.35
CA GLY A 89 4.21 -2.87 2.53
C GLY A 89 4.03 -1.41 2.95
N TYR A 90 3.28 -0.58 2.23
CA TYR A 90 3.12 0.84 2.59
C TYR A 90 2.48 1.01 3.97
N ALA A 91 1.48 0.18 4.30
CA ALA A 91 0.83 0.18 5.61
C ALA A 91 1.82 -0.09 6.77
N HIS A 92 2.87 -0.88 6.53
CA HIS A 92 3.92 -1.10 7.53
C HIS A 92 4.65 0.20 7.88
N TYR A 93 4.94 1.06 6.91
CA TYR A 93 5.63 2.34 7.18
C TYR A 93 4.79 3.28 8.06
N LEU A 94 3.47 3.32 7.86
CA LEU A 94 2.57 4.09 8.72
C LEU A 94 2.55 3.50 10.13
N GLN A 95 2.36 2.18 10.26
CA GLN A 95 2.16 1.53 11.54
C GLN A 95 3.45 1.41 12.38
N ALA A 96 4.55 0.99 11.78
CA ALA A 96 5.80 0.70 12.49
C ALA A 96 6.71 1.92 12.61
N HIS A 97 6.60 2.86 11.66
CA HIS A 97 7.56 3.95 11.53
C HIS A 97 6.96 5.35 11.58
N HIS A 98 5.64 5.46 11.78
CA HIS A 98 4.92 6.74 11.82
C HIS A 98 5.19 7.62 10.59
N VAL A 99 5.37 6.98 9.41
CA VAL A 99 5.49 7.71 8.14
C VAL A 99 4.13 8.27 7.80
N ARG A 100 4.02 9.60 7.74
CA ARG A 100 2.77 10.29 7.47
C ARG A 100 2.38 10.13 5.99
N PRO A 101 1.13 9.75 5.68
CA PRO A 101 0.64 9.73 4.31
C PRO A 101 0.47 11.15 3.74
N PRO A 102 0.56 11.33 2.41
CA PRO A 102 0.18 12.58 1.76
C PRO A 102 -1.25 12.98 2.11
N GLN A 103 -1.52 14.28 2.26
CA GLN A 103 -2.83 14.77 2.68
C GLN A 103 -3.91 14.45 1.64
N GLU A 104 -3.56 14.46 0.36
CA GLU A 104 -4.46 14.17 -0.75
C GLU A 104 -4.98 12.73 -0.72
N LEU A 105 -4.13 11.78 -0.29
CA LEU A 105 -4.54 10.39 -0.06
C LEU A 105 -5.47 10.29 1.15
N VAL A 106 -5.18 11.03 2.23
CA VAL A 106 -6.02 11.06 3.43
C VAL A 106 -7.41 11.59 3.10
N ASP A 107 -7.49 12.67 2.32
CA ASP A 107 -8.75 13.29 1.91
C ASP A 107 -9.56 12.35 1.01
N HIS A 108 -8.90 11.67 0.06
CA HIS A 108 -9.50 10.61 -0.75
C HIS A 108 -10.12 9.50 0.11
N ILE A 109 -9.35 8.95 1.07
CA ILE A 109 -9.81 7.90 1.98
C ILE A 109 -10.98 8.38 2.86
N CYS A 110 -10.99 9.65 3.26
CA CYS A 110 -12.06 10.25 4.05
C CYS A 110 -13.39 10.33 3.28
N ASN A 111 -13.32 10.54 1.95
CA ASN A 111 -14.49 10.58 1.06
C ASN A 111 -15.04 9.19 0.71
N GLU A 112 -14.23 8.14 0.87
CA GLU A 112 -14.68 6.76 0.70
C GLU A 112 -15.56 6.30 1.88
N PRO A 113 -16.50 5.35 1.67
CA PRO A 113 -17.28 4.78 2.76
C PRO A 113 -16.37 4.14 3.82
N PRO A 114 -16.67 4.28 5.13
CA PRO A 114 -15.80 3.79 6.20
C PRO A 114 -15.68 2.25 6.24
N ASP A 115 -16.71 1.54 5.80
CA ASP A 115 -16.77 0.08 5.86
C ASP A 115 -16.91 -0.55 4.48
N ALA A 116 -16.02 -1.49 4.16
CA ALA A 116 -16.25 -2.50 3.14
C ALA A 116 -16.60 -3.79 3.88
N PRO A 117 -17.57 -4.59 3.40
CA PRO A 117 -17.66 -5.97 3.88
C PRO A 117 -16.31 -6.67 3.65
N PRO A 118 -15.91 -7.62 4.53
CA PRO A 118 -14.73 -8.44 4.32
C PRO A 118 -14.75 -9.04 2.92
N ARG A 119 -13.60 -9.00 2.24
CA ARG A 119 -13.49 -9.56 0.90
C ARG A 119 -13.57 -11.08 1.01
N THR A 120 -14.39 -11.73 0.20
CA THR A 120 -14.41 -13.20 0.12
C THR A 120 -13.52 -13.74 -1.00
N GLN A 121 -12.91 -12.85 -1.79
CA GLN A 121 -12.03 -13.17 -2.90
C GLN A 121 -11.08 -12.01 -3.20
N LEU A 122 -9.92 -12.33 -3.79
CA LEU A 122 -9.04 -11.33 -4.37
C LEU A 122 -9.52 -10.89 -5.75
N TRP A 123 -9.19 -9.65 -6.06
CA TRP A 123 -9.41 -9.02 -7.36
C TRP A 123 -8.05 -8.58 -7.88
N MET A 124 -7.89 -8.54 -9.20
CA MET A 124 -6.72 -7.96 -9.85
C MET A 124 -7.12 -6.74 -10.68
N TRP A 125 -6.19 -5.84 -10.92
CA TRP A 125 -6.37 -4.72 -11.84
C TRP A 125 -6.18 -5.19 -13.29
N ASP A 126 -7.14 -4.84 -14.15
CA ASP A 126 -7.01 -5.03 -15.59
C ASP A 126 -6.63 -3.71 -16.25
N HIS A 127 -5.43 -3.65 -16.81
CA HIS A 127 -4.90 -2.47 -17.49
C HIS A 127 -5.58 -2.18 -18.84
N GLU A 128 -6.20 -3.18 -19.47
CA GLU A 128 -6.94 -2.97 -20.72
C GLU A 128 -8.24 -2.21 -20.45
N THR A 129 -8.99 -2.63 -19.42
CA THR A 129 -10.28 -2.03 -19.08
C THR A 129 -10.22 -0.96 -18.00
N ASN A 130 -9.07 -0.78 -17.33
CA ASN A 130 -8.89 0.08 -16.15
C ASN A 130 -9.93 -0.19 -15.07
N ASN A 131 -10.14 -1.47 -14.74
CA ASN A 131 -11.11 -1.91 -13.75
C ASN A 131 -10.58 -3.12 -12.96
N ALA A 132 -11.13 -3.31 -11.76
CA ALA A 132 -10.90 -4.52 -10.99
C ALA A 132 -11.68 -5.70 -11.58
N VAL A 133 -11.01 -6.84 -11.81
CA VAL A 133 -11.62 -8.10 -12.26
C VAL A 133 -11.34 -9.22 -11.25
N PRO A 134 -12.21 -10.25 -11.15
CA PRO A 134 -11.97 -11.37 -10.25
C PRO A 134 -10.64 -12.06 -10.54
N MET A 135 -9.86 -12.33 -9.51
CA MET A 135 -8.59 -13.05 -9.66
C MET A 135 -8.85 -14.57 -9.81
N PRO A 136 -8.22 -15.27 -10.78
CA PRO A 136 -8.25 -16.73 -10.87
C PRO A 136 -7.84 -17.41 -9.57
N LEU A 137 -8.51 -18.50 -9.20
CA LEU A 137 -8.35 -19.15 -7.88
C LEU A 137 -6.92 -19.64 -7.60
N ASP A 138 -6.22 -20.13 -8.63
CA ASP A 138 -4.81 -20.54 -8.57
C ASP A 138 -3.90 -19.36 -8.26
N MET A 139 -4.13 -18.22 -8.89
CA MET A 139 -3.44 -16.97 -8.60
C MET A 139 -3.76 -16.48 -7.18
N GLN A 140 -5.02 -16.57 -6.73
CA GLN A 140 -5.38 -16.20 -5.35
C GLN A 140 -4.61 -17.02 -4.33
N ALA A 141 -4.54 -18.35 -4.51
CA ALA A 141 -3.81 -19.23 -3.62
C ALA A 141 -2.32 -18.87 -3.55
N MET A 142 -1.71 -18.54 -4.68
CA MET A 142 -0.32 -18.09 -4.75
C MET A 142 -0.13 -16.76 -4.00
N ILE A 143 -0.96 -15.75 -4.26
CA ILE A 143 -0.85 -14.44 -3.61
C ILE A 143 -0.99 -14.58 -2.10
N LEU A 144 -2.02 -15.28 -1.61
CA LEU A 144 -2.26 -15.43 -0.17
C LEU A 144 -1.13 -16.20 0.54
N ALA A 145 -0.48 -17.15 -0.15
CA ALA A 145 0.65 -17.90 0.42
C ALA A 145 1.93 -17.05 0.55
N HIS A 146 2.13 -16.11 -0.36
CA HIS A 146 3.40 -15.40 -0.54
C HIS A 146 3.33 -13.90 -0.24
N THR A 147 2.24 -13.40 0.32
CA THR A 147 2.09 -11.98 0.68
C THR A 147 1.56 -11.84 2.11
N THR A 148 1.27 -10.60 2.52
CA THR A 148 0.56 -10.20 3.74
C THR A 148 -0.93 -9.98 3.49
N ILE A 149 -1.39 -10.10 2.25
CA ILE A 149 -2.79 -9.87 1.88
C ILE A 149 -3.67 -10.96 2.50
N THR A 150 -4.81 -10.54 3.03
CA THR A 150 -5.82 -11.42 3.62
C THR A 150 -7.20 -11.11 3.05
N ILE A 151 -8.03 -12.14 2.94
CA ILE A 151 -9.47 -12.05 2.59
C ILE A 151 -10.29 -12.59 3.75
#